data_AF-A0A2E0AMF0-F1
#
_entry.id   AF-A0A2E0AMF0-F1
#
_cell.length_a   1.000
_cell.length_b   1.000
_cell.length_c   1.000
_cell.angle_alpha   90.00
_cell.angle_beta   90.00
_cell.angle_gamma   90.00
#
_symmetry.space_group_name_H-M   'P 1'
#
loop_
_entity.id
_entity.type
_entity.pdbx_description
1 polymer ?
#
loop_
_entity_poly.entity_id
_entity_poly.type
_entity_poly.pdbx_seq_one_letter_code
_entity_poly.pdbx_strand_id
1 'polypeptide(L)'
;MKNQVRKKYTQQGFTLAELALAVALLGILSSIAIPSFFSQLLITRQRGCSAQLAMVQTSTMLFNDENAIPPASWSDLNEMSAILIDSGTAGSIKRFGTIKLRNDNYSMTITNPYDGSSSIYGYECISDDANAASYNVLGCVNIDNGATEIKLGKKDNPVTSVNCKEVKEDD
;
A
#
# COMPACT_ATOMS: atom_id res chain seq x y z
N MET A 1 -49.84 22.69 -50.91
CA MET A 1 -49.14 23.30 -49.75
C MET A 1 -49.16 22.30 -48.60
N LYS A 2 -48.00 21.75 -48.20
CA LYS A 2 -47.90 20.80 -47.08
C LYS A 2 -47.65 21.59 -45.78
N ASN A 3 -48.65 21.64 -44.91
CA ASN A 3 -48.57 22.34 -43.64
C ASN A 3 -47.90 21.41 -42.61
N GLN A 4 -46.64 21.69 -42.26
CA GLN A 4 -45.92 20.89 -41.27
C GLN A 4 -46.19 21.44 -39.86
N VAL A 5 -46.99 20.71 -39.08
CA VAL A 5 -47.22 20.99 -37.66
C VAL A 5 -45.92 20.72 -36.89
N ARG A 6 -45.21 21.78 -36.51
CA ARG A 6 -44.04 21.67 -35.63
C ARG A 6 -44.49 21.25 -34.24
N LYS A 7 -44.16 20.02 -33.80
CA LYS A 7 -44.30 19.59 -32.40
C LYS A 7 -43.41 20.50 -31.54
N LYS A 8 -44.03 21.32 -30.68
CA LYS A 8 -43.30 22.02 -29.61
C LYS A 8 -42.93 20.99 -28.55
N TYR A 9 -41.66 20.62 -28.47
CA TYR A 9 -41.14 19.93 -27.30
C TYR A 9 -41.15 20.94 -26.14
N THR A 10 -42.07 20.76 -25.19
CA THR A 10 -42.01 21.46 -23.90
C THR A 10 -40.73 21.01 -23.21
N GLN A 11 -39.75 21.91 -23.11
CA GLN A 11 -38.58 21.68 -22.27
C GLN A 11 -39.04 21.73 -20.81
N GLN A 12 -39.30 20.55 -20.25
CA GLN A 12 -39.52 20.38 -18.81
C GLN A 12 -38.17 20.49 -18.12
N GLY A 13 -37.88 21.67 -17.56
CA GLY A 13 -36.74 21.86 -16.65
C GLY A 13 -37.06 21.34 -15.26
N PHE A 14 -36.03 20.94 -14.50
CA PHE A 14 -36.16 20.61 -13.09
C PHE A 14 -36.73 21.79 -12.30
N THR A 15 -37.68 21.52 -11.41
CA THR A 15 -38.19 22.54 -10.48
C THR A 15 -37.19 22.78 -9.35
N LEU A 16 -37.23 23.98 -8.77
CA LEU A 16 -36.38 24.32 -7.61
C LEU A 16 -36.64 23.39 -6.41
N ALA A 17 -37.88 22.96 -6.21
CA ALA A 17 -38.26 22.06 -5.13
C ALA A 17 -37.70 20.64 -5.33
N GLU A 18 -37.68 20.12 -6.57
CA GLU A 18 -37.07 18.82 -6.87
C GLU A 18 -35.56 18.83 -6.63
N LEU A 19 -34.87 19.88 -7.05
CA LEU A 19 -33.44 20.05 -6.77
C LEU A 19 -33.19 20.12 -5.25
N ALA A 20 -33.99 20.89 -4.51
CA ALA A 20 -33.83 21.06 -3.08
C ALA A 20 -34.01 19.73 -2.31
N LEU A 21 -35.03 18.94 -2.66
CA LEU A 21 -35.23 17.62 -2.06
C LEU A 21 -34.12 16.65 -2.44
N ALA A 22 -33.66 16.66 -3.69
CA ALA A 22 -32.57 15.78 -4.14
C ALA A 22 -31.27 16.06 -3.38
N VAL A 23 -30.87 17.32 -3.23
CA VAL A 23 -29.67 17.69 -2.47
C VAL A 23 -29.82 17.34 -0.98
N ALA A 24 -31.02 17.48 -0.41
CA ALA A 24 -31.29 17.06 0.97
C ALA A 24 -31.07 15.55 1.17
N LEU A 25 -31.58 14.72 0.26
CA LEU A 25 -31.38 13.26 0.31
C LEU A 25 -29.91 12.87 0.08
N LEU A 26 -29.22 13.52 -0.85
CA LEU A 26 -27.79 13.32 -1.09
C LEU A 26 -26.96 13.67 0.15
N GLY A 27 -27.31 14.74 0.87
CA GLY A 27 -26.67 15.11 2.13
C GLY A 27 -26.74 13.98 3.17
N ILE A 28 -27.94 13.42 3.39
CA ILE A 28 -28.15 12.32 4.35
C ILE A 28 -27.32 11.09 3.98
N LEU A 29 -27.36 10.67 2.71
CA LEU A 29 -26.59 9.51 2.24
C LEU A 29 -25.08 9.74 2.36
N SER A 30 -24.60 10.94 2.00
CA SER A 30 -23.17 11.28 2.06
C SER A 30 -22.61 11.25 3.48
N SER A 31 -23.40 11.69 4.48
CA SER A 31 -22.98 11.72 5.88
C SER A 31 -22.67 10.32 6.44
N ILE A 32 -23.34 9.29 5.93
CA ILE A 32 -23.13 7.89 6.34
C ILE A 32 -21.97 7.26 5.52
N ALA A 33 -21.90 7.56 4.22
CA ALA A 33 -20.95 6.93 3.32
C ALA A 33 -19.50 7.42 3.49
N ILE A 34 -19.30 8.73 3.65
CA ILE A 34 -17.98 9.37 3.63
C ILE A 34 -17.00 8.79 4.68
N PRO A 35 -17.38 8.61 5.97
CA PRO A 35 -16.45 8.07 6.97
C PRO A 35 -15.96 6.65 6.62
N SER A 36 -16.86 5.81 6.10
CA SER A 36 -16.52 4.44 5.70
C SER A 36 -15.56 4.43 4.51
N PHE A 37 -15.74 5.33 3.55
CA PHE A 37 -14.87 5.44 2.38
C PHE A 37 -13.43 5.80 2.77
N PHE A 38 -13.24 6.76 3.69
CA PHE A 38 -11.89 7.12 4.17
C PHE A 38 -11.18 5.93 4.84
N SER A 39 -11.88 5.14 5.65
CA SER A 39 -11.29 3.93 6.26
C SER A 39 -10.84 2.90 5.22
N GLN A 40 -11.62 2.71 4.16
CA GLN A 40 -11.27 1.79 3.07
C GLN A 40 -10.08 2.29 2.24
N LEU A 41 -9.95 3.61 2.05
CA LEU A 41 -8.77 4.18 1.41
C LEU A 41 -7.49 3.89 2.19
N LEU A 42 -7.51 4.01 3.52
CA LEU A 42 -6.35 3.68 4.37
C LEU A 42 -5.96 2.21 4.25
N ILE A 43 -6.93 1.30 4.33
CA ILE A 43 -6.70 -0.15 4.17
C ILE A 43 -6.17 -0.47 2.77
N THR A 44 -6.70 0.18 1.73
CA THR A 44 -6.25 -0.03 0.35
C THR A 44 -4.81 0.41 0.17
N ARG A 45 -4.42 1.56 0.73
CA ARG A 45 -3.03 2.04 0.69
C ARG A 45 -2.09 1.11 1.47
N GLN A 46 -2.52 0.66 2.65
CA GLN A 46 -1.78 -0.32 3.45
C GLN A 46 -1.55 -1.63 2.68
N ARG A 47 -2.59 -2.14 2.02
CA ARG A 47 -2.49 -3.34 1.16
C ARG A 47 -1.54 -3.13 0.00
N GLY A 48 -1.54 -1.94 -0.61
CA GLY A 48 -0.56 -1.53 -1.61
C GLY A 48 0.87 -1.66 -1.08
N CYS A 49 1.15 -1.17 0.13
CA CYS A 49 2.46 -1.34 0.75
C CYS A 49 2.79 -2.81 1.03
N SER A 50 1.83 -3.59 1.55
CA SER A 50 2.04 -5.02 1.82
C SER A 50 2.39 -5.81 0.56
N ALA A 51 1.78 -5.47 -0.58
CA ALA A 51 2.10 -6.09 -1.86
C ALA A 51 3.52 -5.73 -2.32
N GLN A 52 3.91 -4.47 -2.21
CA GLN A 52 5.28 -4.05 -2.53
C GLN A 52 6.30 -4.68 -1.58
N LEU A 53 5.98 -4.81 -0.31
CA LEU A 53 6.82 -5.50 0.69
C LEU A 53 7.04 -6.97 0.32
N ALA A 54 5.98 -7.68 -0.07
CA ALA A 54 6.09 -9.07 -0.54
C ALA A 54 6.99 -9.20 -1.79
N MET A 55 6.90 -8.24 -2.72
CA MET A 55 7.79 -8.19 -3.88
C MET A 55 9.25 -8.00 -3.44
N VAL A 56 9.52 -7.08 -2.52
CA VAL A 56 10.88 -6.82 -2.01
C VAL A 56 11.44 -8.02 -1.23
N GLN A 57 10.63 -8.71 -0.43
CA GLN A 57 11.02 -9.97 0.23
C GLN A 57 11.43 -11.03 -0.80
N THR A 58 10.63 -11.19 -1.84
CA THR A 58 10.94 -12.12 -2.94
C THR A 58 12.26 -11.76 -3.62
N SER A 59 12.47 -10.47 -3.93
CA SER A 59 13.72 -9.99 -4.52
C SER A 59 14.93 -10.14 -3.63
N THR A 60 14.75 -10.11 -2.31
CA THR A 60 15.82 -10.38 -1.34
C THR A 60 16.26 -11.83 -1.40
N MET A 61 15.30 -12.77 -1.47
CA MET A 61 15.61 -14.19 -1.64
C MET A 61 16.24 -14.49 -3.00
N LEU A 62 15.67 -13.94 -4.09
CA LEU A 62 16.19 -14.12 -5.44
C LEU A 62 17.62 -13.60 -5.57
N PHE A 63 17.93 -12.42 -5.03
CA PHE A 63 19.28 -11.87 -5.10
C PHE A 63 20.29 -12.79 -4.40
N ASN A 64 19.93 -13.31 -3.21
CA ASN A 64 20.78 -14.23 -2.47
C ASN A 64 20.99 -15.56 -3.19
N ASP A 65 19.93 -16.11 -3.80
CA ASP A 65 19.98 -17.36 -4.58
C ASP A 65 20.85 -17.20 -5.84
N GLU A 66 20.71 -16.10 -6.58
CA GLU A 66 21.45 -15.86 -7.82
C GLU A 66 22.93 -15.51 -7.57
N ASN A 67 23.22 -14.70 -6.56
CA ASN A 67 24.57 -14.17 -6.33
C ASN A 67 25.35 -14.89 -5.24
N ALA A 68 24.71 -15.82 -4.50
CA ALA A 68 25.28 -16.50 -3.33
C ALA A 68 25.84 -15.53 -2.25
N ILE A 69 25.38 -14.28 -2.26
CA ILE A 69 25.71 -13.25 -1.28
C ILE A 69 24.45 -12.49 -0.86
N PRO A 70 24.35 -12.12 0.43
CA PRO A 70 23.22 -11.34 0.92
C PRO A 70 23.19 -9.93 0.30
N PRO A 71 22.01 -9.39 -0.06
CA PRO A 71 21.90 -8.03 -0.57
C PRO A 71 22.27 -7.01 0.51
N ALA A 72 22.98 -5.95 0.12
CA ALA A 72 23.45 -4.89 1.01
C ALA A 72 22.80 -3.53 0.74
N SER A 73 22.04 -3.42 -0.35
CA SER A 73 21.43 -2.17 -0.79
C SER A 73 20.10 -2.33 -1.51
N TRP A 74 19.36 -1.22 -1.62
CA TRP A 74 18.16 -1.15 -2.46
C TRP A 74 18.46 -1.35 -3.94
N SER A 75 19.66 -0.99 -4.40
CA SER A 75 20.08 -1.25 -5.79
C SER A 75 20.12 -2.74 -6.09
N ASP A 76 20.67 -3.55 -5.18
CA ASP A 76 20.79 -5.00 -5.35
C ASP A 76 19.40 -5.64 -5.53
N LEU A 77 18.44 -5.22 -4.70
CA LEU A 77 17.06 -5.68 -4.79
C LEU A 77 16.35 -5.17 -6.05
N ASN A 78 16.69 -3.96 -6.50
CA ASN A 78 16.12 -3.36 -7.70
C ASN A 78 16.59 -4.04 -8.99
N GLU A 79 17.75 -4.72 -8.99
CA GLU A 79 18.23 -5.52 -10.11
C GLU A 79 17.36 -6.76 -10.35
N MET A 80 16.80 -7.34 -9.28
CA MET A 80 15.89 -8.49 -9.37
C MET A 80 14.47 -8.07 -9.76
N SER A 81 13.94 -7.02 -9.12
CA SER A 81 12.62 -6.47 -9.43
C SER A 81 12.64 -4.95 -9.28
N ALA A 82 12.11 -4.21 -10.25
CA ALA A 82 12.04 -2.76 -10.15
C ALA A 82 11.20 -2.31 -8.94
N ILE A 83 11.83 -1.61 -8.00
CA ILE A 83 11.18 -1.03 -6.82
C ILE A 83 10.88 0.44 -7.14
N LEU A 84 9.61 0.78 -7.28
CA LEU A 84 9.18 2.12 -7.67
C LEU A 84 9.11 3.05 -6.45
N ILE A 85 9.90 4.14 -6.52
CA ILE A 85 9.90 5.23 -5.54
C ILE A 85 9.44 6.53 -6.22
N ASP A 86 9.14 7.56 -5.45
CA ASP A 86 8.72 8.90 -5.93
C ASP A 86 9.57 9.44 -7.11
N SER A 87 10.89 9.25 -7.01
CA SER A 87 11.92 9.80 -7.88
C SER A 87 12.33 8.87 -9.03
N GLY A 88 11.65 7.73 -9.21
CA GLY A 88 12.05 6.75 -10.22
C GLY A 88 12.00 5.33 -9.68
N THR A 89 13.17 4.70 -9.68
CA THR A 89 13.41 3.36 -9.15
C THR A 89 14.43 3.43 -8.02
N ALA A 90 14.43 2.45 -7.14
CA ALA A 90 15.39 2.38 -6.03
C ALA A 90 16.83 2.00 -6.48
N GLY A 91 17.05 1.79 -7.78
CA GLY A 91 18.32 1.34 -8.36
C GLY A 91 19.53 2.24 -8.12
N SER A 92 19.31 3.54 -7.87
CA SER A 92 20.40 4.48 -7.55
C SER A 92 20.81 4.47 -6.07
N ILE A 93 20.08 3.75 -5.20
CA ILE A 93 20.26 3.80 -3.75
C ILE A 93 21.15 2.65 -3.28
N LYS A 94 22.44 2.94 -3.07
CA LYS A 94 23.50 1.96 -2.74
C LYS A 94 23.62 1.61 -1.25
N ARG A 95 22.55 1.78 -0.48
CA ARG A 95 22.48 1.39 0.95
C ARG A 95 21.04 1.12 1.36
N PHE A 96 20.82 0.32 2.40
CA PHE A 96 19.51 0.30 3.05
C PHE A 96 19.26 1.60 3.82
N GLY A 97 17.99 2.02 3.84
CA GLY A 97 17.51 3.27 4.41
C GLY A 97 16.03 3.44 4.07
N THR A 98 15.40 4.48 4.60
CA THR A 98 13.99 4.74 4.32
C THR A 98 13.80 5.25 2.89
N ILE A 99 12.90 4.63 2.14
CA ILE A 99 12.48 5.05 0.80
C ILE A 99 11.00 5.41 0.80
N LYS A 100 10.62 6.40 -0.01
CA LYS A 100 9.22 6.74 -0.24
C LYS A 100 8.68 5.97 -1.43
N LEU A 101 7.65 5.17 -1.22
CA LEU A 101 7.07 4.36 -2.28
C LEU A 101 6.28 5.25 -3.25
N ARG A 102 6.26 4.86 -4.53
CA ARG A 102 5.48 5.55 -5.55
C ARG A 102 3.99 5.54 -5.14
N ASN A 103 3.40 6.73 -5.00
CA ASN A 103 2.04 7.05 -4.51
C ASN A 103 1.93 7.67 -3.09
N ASP A 104 2.98 8.31 -2.57
CA ASP A 104 2.95 9.37 -1.52
C ASP A 104 2.28 9.05 -0.17
N ASN A 105 2.06 7.78 0.15
CA ASN A 105 1.32 7.43 1.37
C ASN A 105 2.08 6.51 2.32
N TYR A 106 3.21 5.94 1.88
CA TYR A 106 3.99 5.01 2.69
C TYR A 106 5.48 5.14 2.41
N SER A 107 6.24 5.11 3.49
CA SER A 107 7.69 4.96 3.49
C SER A 107 8.06 3.53 3.90
N MET A 108 8.99 2.91 3.18
CA MET A 108 9.52 1.58 3.49
C MET A 108 10.94 1.66 4.02
N THR A 109 11.25 0.89 5.06
CA THR A 109 12.59 0.73 5.60
C THR A 109 12.95 -0.75 5.65
N ILE A 110 14.20 -1.06 5.33
CA ILE A 110 14.78 -2.40 5.50
C ILE A 110 15.77 -2.35 6.66
N THR A 111 15.69 -3.35 7.53
CA THR A 111 16.59 -3.54 8.67
C THR A 111 17.26 -4.91 8.53
N ASN A 112 18.59 -4.93 8.51
CA ASN A 112 19.40 -6.14 8.60
C ASN A 112 20.65 -5.82 9.45
N PRO A 113 21.03 -6.66 10.43
CA PRO A 113 20.32 -7.85 10.90
C PRO A 113 18.98 -7.51 11.57
N TYR A 114 17.97 -8.37 11.41
CA TYR A 114 16.70 -8.30 12.13
C TYR A 114 16.60 -9.41 13.16
N ASP A 115 16.03 -9.11 14.34
CA ASP A 115 15.88 -10.06 15.46
C ASP A 115 17.19 -10.80 15.82
N GLY A 116 18.32 -10.07 15.71
CA GLY A 116 19.65 -10.56 16.05
C GLY A 116 20.31 -11.50 15.02
N SER A 117 19.70 -11.72 13.86
CA SER A 117 20.25 -12.60 12.81
C SER A 117 20.59 -11.83 11.53
N SER A 118 21.80 -12.04 11.00
CA SER A 118 22.23 -11.50 9.70
C SER A 118 21.48 -12.11 8.53
N SER A 119 20.90 -13.30 8.71
CA SER A 119 20.11 -13.98 7.69
C SER A 119 18.66 -13.51 7.66
N ILE A 120 18.23 -12.70 8.64
CA ILE A 120 16.86 -12.19 8.69
C ILE A 120 16.85 -10.72 8.32
N TYR A 121 16.05 -10.40 7.32
CA TYR A 121 15.74 -9.05 6.89
C TYR A 121 14.36 -8.67 7.41
N GLY A 122 14.27 -7.54 8.09
CA GLY A 122 13.01 -6.94 8.52
C GLY A 122 12.63 -5.81 7.57
N TYR A 123 11.34 -5.69 7.29
CA TYR A 123 10.75 -4.66 6.46
C TYR A 123 9.69 -3.94 7.26
N GLU A 124 9.67 -2.63 7.17
CA GLU A 124 8.63 -1.82 7.79
C GLU A 124 8.12 -0.77 6.80
N CYS A 125 6.82 -0.81 6.56
CA CYS A 125 6.05 0.20 5.87
C CYS A 125 5.33 1.08 6.91
N ILE A 126 5.59 2.39 6.92
CA ILE A 126 4.87 3.33 7.78
C ILE A 126 4.14 4.35 6.90
N SER A 127 2.90 4.67 7.26
CA SER A 127 2.13 5.71 6.57
C SER A 127 2.81 7.08 6.72
N ASP A 128 2.91 7.84 5.63
CA ASP A 128 3.42 9.21 5.66
C ASP A 128 2.44 10.18 6.37
N ASP A 129 1.15 9.80 6.49
CA ASP A 129 0.18 10.47 7.36
C ASP A 129 0.32 9.98 8.80
N ALA A 130 0.70 10.89 9.69
CA ALA A 130 0.87 10.63 11.12
C ALA A 130 -0.41 10.09 11.80
N ASN A 131 -1.59 10.47 11.32
CA ASN A 131 -2.86 9.97 11.87
C ASN A 131 -3.16 8.52 11.46
N ALA A 132 -2.47 8.02 10.43
CA ALA A 132 -2.60 6.67 9.93
C ALA A 132 -1.34 5.82 10.21
N ALA A 133 -0.42 6.29 11.05
CA ALA A 133 0.81 5.55 11.40
C ALA A 133 0.54 4.16 12.00
N SER A 134 -0.62 3.95 12.64
CA SER A 134 -1.04 2.64 13.16
C SER A 134 -1.39 1.61 12.08
N TYR A 135 -1.61 2.05 10.83
CA TYR A 135 -1.77 1.16 9.67
C TYR A 135 -0.41 0.76 9.07
N ASN A 136 0.60 0.55 9.92
CA ASN A 136 1.89 0.07 9.46
C ASN A 136 1.81 -1.36 8.88
N VAL A 137 2.81 -1.76 8.13
CA VAL A 137 2.99 -3.16 7.70
C VAL A 137 4.39 -3.57 8.07
N LEU A 138 4.52 -4.64 8.85
CA LEU A 138 5.81 -5.26 9.09
C LEU A 138 5.87 -6.56 8.31
N GLY A 139 7.05 -6.89 7.82
CA GLY A 139 7.34 -8.21 7.32
C GLY A 139 8.78 -8.58 7.57
N CYS A 140 9.09 -9.86 7.45
CA CYS A 140 10.47 -10.33 7.49
C CYS A 140 10.69 -11.44 6.49
N VAL A 141 11.94 -11.68 6.12
CA VAL A 141 12.36 -12.87 5.38
C VAL A 141 13.65 -13.39 5.96
N ASN A 142 13.76 -14.71 6.04
CA ASN A 142 14.99 -15.39 6.37
C ASN A 142 15.57 -16.02 5.09
N ILE A 143 16.74 -15.57 4.69
CA ILE A 143 17.38 -16.00 3.45
C ILE A 143 17.99 -17.41 3.54
N ASP A 144 18.16 -17.97 4.74
CA ASP A 144 18.75 -19.31 4.92
C ASP A 144 17.71 -20.42 4.77
N ASN A 145 16.46 -20.17 5.18
CA ASN A 145 15.40 -21.19 5.22
C ASN A 145 14.09 -20.78 4.54
N GLY A 146 14.00 -19.57 3.98
CA GLY A 146 12.82 -19.07 3.28
C GLY A 146 11.64 -18.70 4.17
N ALA A 147 11.79 -18.68 5.49
CA ALA A 147 10.71 -18.27 6.39
C ALA A 147 10.32 -16.81 6.13
N THR A 148 9.02 -16.56 5.94
CA THR A 148 8.47 -15.22 5.73
C THR A 148 7.25 -14.99 6.60
N GLU A 149 7.04 -13.75 7.00
CA GLU A 149 5.81 -13.31 7.66
C GLU A 149 5.51 -11.89 7.20
N ILE A 150 4.23 -11.57 7.02
CA ILE A 150 3.75 -10.20 6.82
C ILE A 150 2.56 -9.98 7.75
N LYS A 151 2.57 -8.88 8.49
CA LYS A 151 1.49 -8.47 9.40
C LYS A 151 1.08 -7.03 9.12
N LEU A 152 -0.23 -6.80 9.13
CA LEU A 152 -0.84 -5.50 8.90
C LEU A 152 -1.35 -4.92 10.23
N GLY A 153 -0.93 -3.69 10.54
CA GLY A 153 -1.45 -2.89 11.63
C GLY A 153 -2.91 -2.53 11.42
N LYS A 154 -3.60 -2.24 12.52
CA LYS A 154 -4.98 -1.77 12.52
C LYS A 154 -5.04 -0.42 13.23
N LYS A 155 -6.17 0.27 13.07
CA LYS A 155 -6.45 1.49 13.83
C LYS A 155 -6.13 1.29 15.31
N ASP A 156 -5.27 2.15 15.84
CA ASP A 156 -4.83 2.16 17.24
C ASP A 156 -4.09 0.89 17.73
N ASN A 157 -3.78 -0.04 16.82
CA ASN A 157 -3.08 -1.29 17.10
C ASN A 157 -2.02 -1.56 16.01
N PRO A 158 -0.89 -0.84 16.03
CA PRO A 158 0.21 -1.07 15.10
C PRO A 158 0.82 -2.46 15.33
N VAL A 159 1.38 -3.03 14.27
CA VAL A 159 2.21 -4.22 14.40
C VAL A 159 3.56 -3.81 14.98
N THR A 160 4.04 -4.56 15.97
CA THR A 160 5.31 -4.26 16.65
C THR A 160 6.40 -5.29 16.38
N SER A 161 6.02 -6.48 15.91
CA SER A 161 6.97 -7.55 15.60
C SER A 161 6.42 -8.56 14.61
N VAL A 162 7.35 -9.14 13.86
CA VAL A 162 7.17 -10.28 12.96
C VAL A 162 8.24 -11.32 13.29
N ASN A 163 7.97 -12.59 13.01
CA ASN A 163 8.87 -13.70 13.30
C ASN A 163 9.12 -14.51 12.04
N CYS A 164 10.38 -14.53 11.61
CA CYS A 164 10.88 -15.32 10.49
C CYS A 164 12.04 -16.23 10.89
N LYS A 165 12.08 -16.67 12.15
CA LYS A 165 13.09 -17.65 12.59
C LYS A 165 12.82 -19.02 11.98
N GLU A 166 11.55 -19.41 11.92
CA GLU A 166 11.10 -20.73 11.45
C GLU A 166 9.97 -20.57 10.42
N VAL A 167 9.91 -21.51 9.48
CA VAL A 167 8.81 -21.60 8.51
C VAL A 167 7.57 -22.02 9.28
N LYS A 168 6.56 -21.15 9.34
CA LYS A 168 5.24 -21.56 9.83
C LYS A 168 4.60 -22.43 8.76
N GLU A 169 4.38 -23.71 9.06
CA GLU A 169 3.42 -24.51 8.30
C GLU A 169 2.03 -23.94 8.61
N ASP A 170 1.38 -23.38 7.59
CA ASP A 170 -0.01 -22.95 7.68
C ASP A 170 -0.89 -24.21 7.77
N ASP A 171 -1.35 -24.55 8.99
CA ASP A 171 -2.39 -25.57 9.26
C ASP A 171 -3.78 -25.15 8.71
#